data_AF-A0A7S3PWH6-F1
#
_entry.id   AF-A0A7S3PWH6-F1
#
_cell.length_a   1.000
_cell.length_b   1.000
_cell.length_c   1.000
_cell.angle_alpha   90.00
_cell.angle_beta   90.00
_cell.angle_gamma   90.00
#
_symmetry.space_group_name_H-M   'P 1'
#
loop_
_entity.id
_entity.type
_entity.pdbx_description
1 polymer ?
#
loop_
_entity_poly.entity_id
_entity_poly.type
_entity_poly.pdbx_seq_one_letter_code
_entity_poly.pdbx_strand_id
1 'polypeptide(L)'
;MRFTRRLLTATSSASKQTKKVPTPPVPEQYRYLVQPRTQWDTIYSCVSSIHSILFNQTSRDSFVDSIDKGIIKPTILGQAVFGSSLTLALHHDMTSDLFKERGGDFNIEEFMAGAEPALESFTETLYSLDNEKTAFVKDQLKLLKKEEDSEEKSERDNQQEHLVPDIDTEGIEKILQKMSESNSSLSEELSNMISSELLNACEMQFTASILHSYISGSPRIKYVPGSCTIVNSALLSARAKEVIPQEVNNEISKDDGSDMEDSSFSNDINKQYPVAAQVEVFYKMSQSFRSTTFTVGESDNESKVSTDSDGDGDDDDVEIMDTYWVAVFETYLDSGTGFGDSIEGGLLRWKLVDNREAWEFRD
;
A
#
# COMPACT_ATOMS: atom_id res chain seq x y z
N MET A 1 -44.79 -18.53 47.06
CA MET A 1 -44.57 -19.98 47.20
C MET A 1 -43.86 -20.45 45.93
N ARG A 2 -42.53 -20.61 45.95
CA ARG A 2 -41.74 -21.80 46.36
C ARG A 2 -41.88 -22.99 45.40
N PHE A 3 -40.71 -23.32 44.79
CA PHE A 3 -40.18 -24.65 44.48
C PHE A 3 -40.87 -25.50 43.39
N THR A 4 -40.22 -26.35 42.58
CA THR A 4 -38.87 -26.98 42.54
C THR A 4 -38.77 -27.69 41.16
N ARG A 5 -37.66 -27.61 40.40
CA ARG A 5 -36.51 -28.58 40.35
C ARG A 5 -36.84 -30.05 40.01
N ARG A 6 -36.30 -30.55 38.89
CA ARG A 6 -35.56 -31.83 38.68
C ARG A 6 -35.00 -31.83 37.25
N LEU A 7 -33.69 -31.68 36.99
CA LEU A 7 -32.54 -32.60 37.12
C LEU A 7 -32.51 -33.80 36.15
N LEU A 8 -31.56 -33.68 35.22
CA LEU A 8 -30.61 -34.67 34.64
C LEU A 8 -31.12 -35.83 33.77
N THR A 9 -30.59 -35.87 32.55
CA THR A 9 -29.75 -37.00 32.10
C THR A 9 -28.78 -36.53 31.01
N ALA A 10 -27.53 -36.92 31.18
CA ALA A 10 -26.42 -36.65 30.27
C ALA A 10 -26.27 -37.79 29.26
N THR A 11 -25.98 -37.47 28.00
CA THR A 11 -25.15 -38.26 27.08
C THR A 11 -24.49 -37.24 26.13
N SER A 12 -23.20 -36.98 26.30
CA SER A 12 -22.06 -37.67 25.67
C SER A 12 -21.86 -37.28 24.20
N SER A 13 -20.82 -36.45 24.02
CA SER A 13 -19.83 -36.42 22.94
C SER A 13 -20.24 -36.64 21.48
N ALA A 14 -20.14 -35.58 20.68
CA ALA A 14 -19.59 -35.66 19.33
C ALA A 14 -19.01 -34.28 18.92
N SER A 15 -17.69 -34.22 18.92
CA SER A 15 -16.81 -33.23 18.31
C SER A 15 -17.43 -32.53 17.09
N LYS A 16 -17.66 -31.22 17.19
CA LYS A 16 -17.73 -30.33 16.03
C LYS A 16 -16.56 -29.35 16.11
N GLN A 17 -15.64 -29.51 15.16
CA GLN A 17 -14.60 -28.54 14.86
C GLN A 17 -15.21 -27.14 14.84
N THR A 18 -14.68 -26.28 15.72
CA THR A 18 -14.99 -24.87 15.73
C THR A 18 -14.54 -24.27 14.41
N LYS A 19 -15.52 -23.82 13.60
CA LYS A 19 -15.32 -22.82 12.56
C LYS A 19 -14.43 -21.72 13.13
N LYS A 20 -13.30 -21.44 12.46
CA LYS A 20 -12.53 -20.21 12.70
C LYS A 20 -13.52 -19.04 12.60
N VAL A 21 -13.76 -18.40 13.73
CA VAL A 21 -14.51 -17.14 13.84
C VAL A 21 -13.70 -16.08 13.10
N PRO A 22 -14.34 -15.15 12.35
CA PRO A 22 -13.62 -14.06 11.70
C PRO A 22 -12.90 -13.26 12.78
N THR A 23 -11.59 -13.08 12.60
CA THR A 23 -10.79 -12.18 13.42
C THR A 23 -11.47 -10.79 13.40
N PRO A 24 -11.68 -10.12 14.55
CA PRO A 24 -12.23 -8.77 14.56
C PRO A 24 -11.32 -7.83 13.76
N PRO A 25 -11.84 -6.68 13.26
CA PRO A 25 -11.01 -5.69 12.57
C PRO A 25 -9.87 -5.30 13.51
N VAL A 26 -8.64 -5.50 13.03
CA VAL A 26 -7.44 -5.01 13.70
C VAL A 26 -7.63 -3.51 13.91
N PRO A 27 -7.42 -2.97 15.12
CA PRO A 27 -7.51 -1.53 15.35
C PRO A 27 -6.61 -0.77 14.36
N GLU A 28 -7.07 0.37 13.85
CA GLU A 28 -6.32 1.25 12.92
C GLU A 28 -4.88 1.57 13.37
N GLN A 29 -4.58 1.38 14.66
CA GLN A 29 -3.28 1.61 15.28
C GLN A 29 -2.14 0.66 14.83
N TYR A 30 -2.43 -0.44 14.12
CA TYR A 30 -1.38 -1.37 13.65
C TYR A 30 -0.98 -1.18 12.18
N ARG A 31 -1.57 -0.21 11.46
CA ARG A 31 -1.27 -0.02 10.03
C ARG A 31 0.02 0.75 9.74
N TYR A 32 0.45 1.58 10.69
CA TYR A 32 1.61 2.48 10.53
C TYR A 32 2.49 2.45 11.77
N LEU A 33 3.81 2.39 11.58
CA LEU A 33 4.77 2.58 12.66
C LEU A 33 4.74 4.02 13.18
N VAL A 34 4.54 4.98 12.28
CA VAL A 34 4.36 6.39 12.60
C VAL A 34 3.00 6.84 12.07
N GLN A 35 2.11 7.31 12.94
CA GLN A 35 0.77 7.73 12.51
C GLN A 35 0.86 8.82 11.42
N PRO A 36 0.05 8.75 10.34
CA PRO A 36 0.02 9.75 9.28
C PRO A 36 -0.13 11.17 9.83
N ARG A 37 0.46 12.14 9.13
CA ARG A 37 0.50 13.52 9.60
C ARG A 37 -0.90 14.13 9.60
N THR A 38 -1.31 14.75 10.71
CA THR A 38 -2.52 15.56 10.73
C THR A 38 -2.23 17.01 10.33
N GLN A 39 -3.27 17.75 9.97
CA GLN A 39 -3.14 19.21 9.72
C GLN A 39 -2.62 19.95 10.95
N TRP A 40 -3.01 19.53 12.16
CA TRP A 40 -2.54 20.12 13.41
C TRP A 40 -1.06 19.87 13.65
N ASP A 41 -0.56 18.66 13.36
CA ASP A 41 0.87 18.36 13.43
C ASP A 41 1.67 19.24 12.46
N THR A 42 1.14 19.43 11.25
CA THR A 42 1.75 20.32 10.25
C THR A 42 1.85 21.75 10.75
N ILE A 43 0.78 22.29 11.33
CA ILE A 43 0.76 23.65 11.88
C ILE A 43 1.73 23.76 13.05
N TYR A 44 1.75 22.79 13.96
CA TYR A 44 2.66 22.79 15.10
C TYR A 44 4.13 22.76 14.68
N SER A 45 4.51 21.86 13.78
CA SER A 45 5.85 21.78 13.21
C SER A 45 6.22 23.07 12.47
N CYS A 46 5.29 23.66 11.71
CA CYS A 46 5.49 24.93 11.02
C CYS A 46 5.80 26.08 11.99
N VAL A 47 5.00 26.25 13.05
CA VAL A 47 5.22 27.30 14.06
C VAL A 47 6.56 27.11 14.77
N SER A 48 6.90 25.86 15.11
CA SER A 48 8.19 25.52 15.72
C SER A 48 9.36 25.84 14.80
N SER A 49 9.22 25.57 13.50
CA SER A 49 10.18 25.94 12.46
C SER A 49 10.37 27.47 12.35
N ILE A 50 9.26 28.23 12.32
CA ILE A 50 9.30 29.70 12.29
C ILE A 50 10.07 30.23 13.50
N HIS A 51 9.79 29.72 14.70
CA HIS A 51 10.50 30.13 15.90
C HIS A 51 12.00 29.84 15.77
N SER A 52 12.38 28.64 15.34
CA SER A 52 13.78 28.26 15.15
C SER A 52 14.49 29.14 14.11
N ILE A 53 13.85 29.42 12.97
CA ILE A 53 14.40 30.27 11.91
C ILE A 53 14.55 31.73 12.39
N LEU A 54 13.59 32.26 13.16
CA LEU A 54 13.65 33.65 13.62
C LEU A 54 14.75 33.88 14.66
N PHE A 55 14.98 32.90 15.54
CA PHE A 55 15.83 33.08 16.72
C PHE A 55 17.16 32.32 16.68
N ASN A 56 17.39 31.41 15.72
CA ASN A 56 18.62 30.62 15.62
C ASN A 56 19.27 30.71 14.22
N GLN A 57 20.47 31.30 14.15
CA GLN A 57 21.23 31.43 12.89
C GLN A 57 21.54 30.07 12.25
N THR A 58 21.93 29.06 13.03
CA THR A 58 22.25 27.73 12.51
C THR A 58 21.03 27.08 11.86
N SER A 59 19.83 27.30 12.41
CA SER A 59 18.58 26.80 11.81
C SER A 59 18.26 27.49 10.48
N ARG A 60 18.54 28.81 10.38
CA ARG A 60 18.40 29.54 9.11
C ARG A 60 19.36 29.02 8.05
N ASP A 61 20.62 28.86 8.40
CA ASP A 61 21.64 28.40 7.46
C ASP A 61 21.32 26.98 6.99
N SER A 62 20.88 26.10 7.89
CA SER A 62 20.42 24.74 7.58
C SER A 62 19.17 24.73 6.67
N PHE A 63 18.23 25.67 6.85
CA PHE A 63 17.07 25.78 5.98
C PHE A 63 17.47 26.18 4.56
N VAL A 64 18.33 27.19 4.43
CA VAL A 64 18.84 27.66 3.12
C VAL A 64 19.65 26.55 2.44
N ASP A 65 20.54 25.88 3.16
CA ASP A 65 21.32 24.75 2.65
C ASP A 65 20.41 23.61 2.13
N SER A 66 19.32 23.30 2.85
CA SER A 66 18.36 22.27 2.44
C SER A 66 17.59 22.65 1.16
N ILE A 67 17.36 23.94 0.92
CA ILE A 67 16.77 24.46 -0.32
C ILE A 67 17.79 24.41 -1.46
N ASP A 68 19.02 24.87 -1.22
CA ASP A 68 20.08 24.93 -2.23
C ASP A 68 20.48 23.54 -2.72
N LYS A 69 20.45 22.54 -1.83
CA LYS A 69 20.64 21.11 -2.16
C LYS A 69 19.44 20.47 -2.84
N GLY A 70 18.31 21.16 -2.92
CA GLY A 70 17.08 20.66 -3.54
C GLY A 70 16.35 19.57 -2.74
N ILE A 71 16.68 19.42 -1.45
CA ILE A 71 15.96 18.51 -0.54
C ILE A 71 14.57 19.07 -0.26
N ILE A 72 14.51 20.34 0.14
CA ILE A 72 13.27 21.11 0.16
C ILE A 72 13.11 21.72 -1.22
N LYS A 73 11.98 21.45 -1.87
CA LYS A 73 11.63 22.03 -3.18
C LYS A 73 10.43 22.99 -3.00
N PRO A 74 10.63 24.25 -2.59
CA PRO A 74 9.54 25.18 -2.32
C PRO A 74 8.65 25.45 -3.54
N THR A 75 9.19 25.33 -4.75
CA THR A 75 8.44 25.48 -6.01
C THR A 75 7.39 24.39 -6.21
N ILE A 76 7.66 23.17 -5.73
CA ILE A 76 6.71 22.06 -5.76
C ILE A 76 5.81 22.17 -4.53
N LEU A 77 6.38 22.22 -3.32
CA LEU A 77 5.62 22.27 -2.08
C LEU A 77 4.66 23.47 -2.03
N GLY A 78 5.05 24.62 -2.59
CA GLY A 78 4.22 25.82 -2.65
C GLY A 78 2.95 25.67 -3.50
N GLN A 79 2.85 24.64 -4.35
CA GLN A 79 1.65 24.32 -5.11
C GLN A 79 0.62 23.53 -4.28
N ALA A 80 1.03 22.92 -3.17
CA ALA A 80 0.10 22.20 -2.32
C ALA A 80 -0.77 23.14 -1.48
N VAL A 81 -1.96 22.65 -1.10
CA VAL A 81 -2.79 23.24 -0.06
C VAL A 81 -1.99 23.32 1.24
N PHE A 82 -1.77 24.54 1.75
CA PHE A 82 -0.84 24.85 2.84
C PHE A 82 0.66 24.69 2.54
N GLY A 83 1.07 24.89 1.28
CA GLY A 83 2.45 24.68 0.82
C GLY A 83 3.57 25.35 1.63
N SER A 84 3.37 26.61 2.05
CA SER A 84 4.32 27.31 2.93
C SER A 84 4.46 26.63 4.30
N SER A 85 3.33 26.16 4.86
CA SER A 85 3.33 25.43 6.13
C SER A 85 3.99 24.07 5.99
N LEU A 86 3.77 23.36 4.89
CA LEU A 86 4.44 22.08 4.59
C LEU A 86 5.95 22.27 4.48
N THR A 87 6.40 23.30 3.77
CA THR A 87 7.82 23.64 3.63
C THR A 87 8.49 23.84 4.99
N LEU A 88 7.86 24.61 5.88
CA LEU A 88 8.38 24.89 7.21
C LEU A 88 8.29 23.67 8.13
N ALA A 89 7.20 22.92 8.05
CA ALA A 89 7.02 21.68 8.81
C ALA A 89 8.07 20.62 8.43
N LEU A 90 8.37 20.49 7.13
CA LEU A 90 9.43 19.62 6.63
C LEU A 90 10.81 20.04 7.15
N HIS A 91 11.11 21.34 7.19
CA HIS A 91 12.36 21.82 7.79
C HIS A 91 12.47 21.40 9.26
N HIS A 92 11.42 21.61 10.04
CA HIS A 92 11.39 21.19 11.45
C HIS A 92 11.67 19.68 11.60
N ASP A 93 10.97 18.89 10.80
CA ASP A 93 11.09 17.43 10.74
C ASP A 93 12.50 16.93 10.47
N MET A 94 13.16 17.45 9.43
CA MET A 94 14.53 17.09 9.09
C MET A 94 15.54 17.56 10.15
N THR A 95 15.21 18.60 10.92
CA THR A 95 16.06 19.04 12.03
C THR A 95 15.87 18.25 13.32
N SER A 96 14.94 17.28 13.35
CA SER A 96 14.68 16.45 14.53
C SER A 96 15.94 15.73 15.01
N ASP A 97 16.17 15.77 16.32
CA ASP A 97 17.32 15.14 16.95
C ASP A 97 17.29 13.61 16.81
N LEU A 98 16.10 13.02 16.63
CA LEU A 98 15.98 11.57 16.38
C LEU A 98 16.66 11.14 15.07
N PHE A 99 16.60 11.93 14.01
CA PHE A 99 17.35 11.61 12.79
C PHE A 99 18.86 11.80 12.98
N LYS A 100 19.28 12.80 13.77
CA LYS A 100 20.70 13.11 13.99
C LYS A 100 21.40 12.14 14.93
N GLU A 101 20.73 11.80 16.03
CA GLU A 101 21.31 11.02 17.13
C GLU A 101 21.06 9.53 16.99
N ARG A 102 19.92 9.16 16.38
CA ARG A 102 19.43 7.77 16.30
C ARG A 102 19.24 7.28 14.86
N GLY A 103 19.37 8.16 13.87
CA GLY A 103 19.23 7.83 12.45
C GLY A 103 20.43 7.13 11.82
N GLY A 104 21.54 6.96 12.57
CA GLY A 104 22.75 6.30 12.07
C GLY A 104 23.31 6.98 10.82
N ASP A 105 23.48 6.20 9.75
CA ASP A 105 23.97 6.66 8.45
C ASP A 105 22.83 7.14 7.51
N PHE A 106 21.61 7.32 8.00
CA PHE A 106 20.49 7.76 7.17
C PHE A 106 20.78 9.13 6.54
N ASN A 107 20.86 9.14 5.22
CA ASN A 107 21.03 10.34 4.42
C ASN A 107 19.78 10.56 3.55
N ILE A 108 19.13 11.70 3.73
CA ILE A 108 17.91 12.04 3.00
C ILE A 108 18.15 12.27 1.50
N GLU A 109 19.34 12.75 1.12
CA GLU A 109 19.72 12.95 -0.29
C GLU A 109 19.87 11.59 -0.98
N GLU A 110 20.55 10.64 -0.33
CA GLU A 110 20.70 9.27 -0.83
C GLU A 110 19.36 8.55 -0.89
N PHE A 111 18.52 8.73 0.13
CA PHE A 111 17.15 8.20 0.13
C PHE A 111 16.35 8.73 -1.07
N MET A 112 16.35 10.04 -1.30
CA MET A 112 15.61 10.63 -2.43
C MET A 112 16.16 10.19 -3.78
N ALA A 113 17.48 9.98 -3.92
CA ALA A 113 18.08 9.43 -5.12
C ALA A 113 17.66 7.96 -5.38
N GLY A 114 17.41 7.18 -4.33
CA GLY A 114 16.89 5.82 -4.43
C GLY A 114 15.37 5.72 -4.54
N ALA A 115 14.64 6.73 -4.09
CA ALA A 115 13.18 6.72 -4.04
C ALA A 115 12.53 6.68 -5.44
N GLU A 116 13.03 7.48 -6.38
CA GLU A 116 12.52 7.52 -7.76
C GLU A 116 12.59 6.16 -8.47
N PRO A 117 13.76 5.50 -8.60
CA PRO A 117 13.82 4.19 -9.26
C PRO A 117 13.09 3.09 -8.48
N ALA A 118 13.00 3.19 -7.15
CA ALA A 118 12.21 2.26 -6.34
C ALA A 118 10.70 2.40 -6.61
N LEU A 119 10.21 3.62 -6.77
CA LEU A 119 8.81 3.89 -7.13
C LEU A 119 8.51 3.44 -8.56
N GLU A 120 9.41 3.68 -9.51
CA GLU A 120 9.29 3.14 -10.87
C GLU A 120 9.16 1.62 -10.86
N SER A 121 10.06 0.94 -10.14
CA SER A 121 10.04 -0.52 -10.01
C SER A 121 8.75 -1.01 -9.34
N PHE A 122 8.33 -0.39 -8.23
CA PHE A 122 7.09 -0.73 -7.54
C PHE A 122 5.89 -0.64 -8.48
N THR A 123 5.78 0.49 -9.19
CA THR A 123 4.70 0.75 -10.12
C THR A 123 4.70 -0.22 -11.30
N GLU A 124 5.86 -0.47 -11.91
CA GLU A 124 6.02 -1.40 -13.01
C GLU A 124 5.55 -2.81 -12.61
N THR A 125 6.01 -3.29 -11.45
CA THR A 125 5.65 -4.60 -10.91
C THR A 125 4.15 -4.66 -10.54
N LEU A 126 3.59 -3.58 -9.98
CA LEU A 126 2.17 -3.49 -9.62
C LEU A 126 1.25 -3.60 -10.83
N TYR A 127 1.47 -2.78 -11.86
CA TYR A 127 0.59 -2.77 -13.04
C TYR A 127 0.85 -3.96 -13.97
N SER A 128 2.07 -4.49 -14.01
CA SER A 128 2.36 -5.76 -14.68
C SER A 128 1.62 -6.93 -14.01
N LEU A 129 1.53 -6.94 -12.69
CA LEU A 129 0.73 -7.92 -11.95
C LEU A 129 -0.77 -7.78 -12.24
N ASP A 130 -1.30 -6.55 -12.35
CA ASP A 130 -2.71 -6.35 -12.74
C ASP A 130 -2.99 -6.91 -14.14
N ASN A 131 -2.08 -6.68 -15.09
CA ASN A 131 -2.16 -7.26 -16.43
C ASN A 131 -2.17 -8.80 -16.38
N GLU A 132 -1.27 -9.43 -15.61
CA GLU A 132 -1.18 -10.89 -15.47
C GLU A 132 -2.46 -11.47 -14.85
N LYS A 133 -2.94 -10.86 -13.75
CA LYS A 133 -4.17 -11.26 -13.07
C LYS A 133 -5.40 -11.11 -13.97
N THR A 134 -5.47 -10.02 -14.75
CA THR A 134 -6.54 -9.78 -15.72
C THR A 134 -6.53 -10.83 -16.83
N ALA A 135 -5.35 -11.16 -17.37
CA ALA A 135 -5.19 -12.19 -18.40
C ALA A 135 -5.62 -13.58 -17.87
N PHE A 136 -5.19 -13.94 -16.66
CA PHE A 136 -5.59 -15.18 -16.00
C PHE A 136 -7.12 -15.32 -15.92
N VAL A 137 -7.81 -14.27 -15.47
CA VAL A 137 -9.28 -14.29 -15.38
C VAL A 137 -9.92 -14.41 -16.75
N LYS A 138 -9.44 -13.65 -17.75
CA LYS A 138 -9.95 -13.72 -19.13
C LYS A 138 -9.84 -15.14 -19.69
N ASP A 139 -8.72 -15.82 -19.43
CA ASP A 139 -8.49 -17.18 -19.90
C ASP A 139 -9.35 -18.22 -19.17
N GLN A 140 -9.51 -18.11 -17.85
CA GLN A 140 -10.42 -18.98 -17.09
C GLN A 140 -11.88 -18.82 -17.55
N LEU A 141 -12.32 -17.59 -17.83
CA LEU A 141 -13.67 -17.34 -18.35
C LEU A 141 -13.85 -17.92 -19.76
N LYS A 142 -12.83 -17.82 -20.63
CA LYS A 142 -12.87 -18.46 -21.96
C LYS A 142 -12.98 -19.99 -21.87
N LEU A 143 -12.34 -20.61 -20.87
CA LEU A 143 -12.44 -22.06 -20.64
C LEU A 143 -13.84 -22.45 -20.18
N LEU A 144 -14.43 -21.73 -19.22
CA LEU A 144 -15.80 -21.99 -18.77
C LEU A 144 -16.81 -21.91 -19.92
N LYS A 145 -16.73 -20.87 -20.76
CA LYS A 145 -17.60 -20.75 -21.94
C LYS A 145 -17.44 -21.91 -22.92
N LYS A 146 -16.21 -22.38 -23.15
CA LYS A 146 -15.96 -23.52 -24.04
C LYS A 146 -16.53 -24.82 -23.48
N GLU A 147 -16.49 -25.00 -22.16
CA GLU A 147 -17.10 -26.14 -21.48
C GLU A 147 -18.63 -26.08 -21.62
N GLU A 148 -19.25 -24.94 -21.34
CA GLU A 148 -20.70 -24.70 -21.53
C GLU A 148 -21.13 -24.92 -23.00
N ASP A 149 -20.43 -24.32 -23.97
CA ASP A 149 -20.73 -24.49 -25.41
C ASP A 149 -20.56 -25.95 -25.87
N SER A 150 -19.68 -26.71 -25.22
CA SER A 150 -19.43 -28.13 -25.53
C SER A 150 -20.49 -29.05 -24.93
N GLU A 151 -21.06 -28.70 -23.78
CA GLU A 151 -22.18 -29.39 -23.16
C GLU A 151 -23.50 -29.04 -23.86
N GLU A 152 -23.73 -27.77 -24.21
CA GLU A 152 -24.95 -27.32 -24.92
C GLU A 152 -25.00 -27.76 -26.38
N LYS A 153 -23.85 -27.97 -27.06
CA LYS A 153 -23.83 -28.58 -28.41
C LYS A 153 -24.30 -30.04 -28.44
N SER A 154 -24.46 -30.70 -27.30
CA SER A 154 -25.14 -31.99 -27.22
C SER A 154 -26.68 -31.87 -27.19
N GLU A 155 -27.24 -30.68 -26.95
CA GLU A 155 -28.67 -30.47 -26.72
C GLU A 155 -29.24 -29.16 -27.27
N ARG A 156 -29.03 -28.83 -28.56
CA ARG A 156 -30.05 -28.27 -29.51
C ARG A 156 -29.45 -27.55 -30.72
N ASP A 157 -29.86 -28.02 -31.91
CA ASP A 157 -30.02 -27.18 -33.09
C ASP A 157 -31.15 -26.14 -32.84
N ASN A 158 -30.95 -24.92 -33.34
CA ASN A 158 -31.87 -23.77 -33.38
C ASN A 158 -32.11 -22.99 -32.07
N GLN A 159 -31.34 -21.91 -31.88
CA GLN A 159 -31.83 -20.54 -32.06
C GLN A 159 -30.67 -19.55 -31.83
N GLN A 160 -30.49 -18.65 -32.78
CA GLN A 160 -29.51 -17.58 -32.74
C GLN A 160 -30.12 -16.42 -31.98
N GLU A 161 -29.74 -16.25 -30.72
CA GLU A 161 -29.98 -15.03 -29.96
C GLU A 161 -28.69 -14.64 -29.24
N HIS A 162 -28.37 -13.35 -29.32
CA HIS A 162 -27.15 -12.72 -28.85
C HIS A 162 -27.14 -12.70 -27.31
N LEU A 163 -26.76 -13.81 -26.67
CA LEU A 163 -26.63 -13.88 -25.22
C LEU A 163 -25.22 -13.48 -24.82
N VAL A 164 -25.10 -12.32 -24.17
CA VAL A 164 -24.04 -12.12 -23.18
C VAL A 164 -24.16 -13.29 -22.21
N PRO A 165 -23.13 -14.13 -22.01
CA PRO A 165 -23.29 -15.30 -21.17
C PRO A 165 -23.60 -14.86 -19.75
N ASP A 166 -24.68 -15.42 -19.22
CA ASP A 166 -25.03 -15.39 -17.80
C ASP A 166 -23.98 -16.21 -17.03
N ILE A 167 -22.74 -15.71 -16.95
CA ILE A 167 -21.77 -16.28 -16.02
C ILE A 167 -22.26 -15.91 -14.62
N ASP A 168 -22.72 -16.93 -13.90
CA ASP A 168 -23.16 -16.77 -12.51
C ASP A 168 -22.05 -16.11 -11.69
N THR A 169 -22.44 -15.13 -10.89
CA THR A 169 -21.60 -14.45 -9.90
C THR A 169 -20.78 -15.42 -9.05
N GLU A 170 -21.32 -16.60 -8.71
CA GLU A 170 -20.60 -17.64 -7.96
C GLU A 170 -19.41 -18.23 -8.74
N GLY A 171 -19.51 -18.33 -10.07
CA GLY A 171 -18.42 -18.80 -10.93
C GLY A 171 -17.25 -17.80 -10.98
N ILE A 172 -17.58 -16.50 -11.03
CA ILE A 172 -16.60 -15.41 -11.02
C ILE A 172 -15.88 -15.35 -9.66
N GLU A 173 -16.61 -15.47 -8.56
CA GLU A 173 -16.02 -15.52 -7.21
C GLU A 173 -15.00 -16.66 -7.07
N LYS A 174 -15.30 -17.85 -7.61
CA LYS A 174 -14.36 -18.98 -7.61
C LYS A 174 -13.10 -18.72 -8.45
N ILE A 175 -13.23 -18.03 -9.59
CA ILE A 175 -12.07 -17.65 -10.42
C ILE A 175 -11.21 -16.62 -9.69
N LEU A 176 -11.83 -15.61 -9.07
CA LEU A 176 -11.12 -14.59 -8.28
C LEU A 176 -10.40 -15.22 -7.09
N GLN A 177 -11.00 -16.21 -6.43
CA GLN A 177 -10.33 -16.97 -5.37
C GLN A 177 -9.10 -17.71 -5.90
N LYS A 178 -9.20 -18.42 -7.04
CA LYS A 178 -8.06 -19.10 -7.66
C LYS A 178 -6.93 -18.13 -8.07
N MET A 179 -7.28 -16.92 -8.52
CA MET A 179 -6.31 -15.87 -8.81
C MET A 179 -5.57 -15.43 -7.53
N SER A 180 -6.28 -15.25 -6.41
CA SER A 180 -5.64 -14.90 -5.13
C SER A 180 -4.74 -16.01 -4.56
N GLU A 181 -5.02 -17.27 -4.90
CA GLU A 181 -4.21 -18.43 -4.49
C GLU A 181 -3.03 -18.69 -5.44
N SER A 182 -2.99 -18.01 -6.59
CA SER A 182 -1.90 -18.16 -7.56
C SER A 182 -0.66 -17.37 -7.11
N ASN A 183 0.44 -18.09 -6.86
CA ASN A 183 1.72 -17.47 -6.52
C ASN A 183 2.42 -16.99 -7.80
N SER A 184 2.30 -15.69 -8.09
CA SER A 184 3.10 -15.06 -9.15
C SER A 184 4.44 -14.56 -8.60
N SER A 185 5.49 -14.65 -9.43
CA SER A 185 6.81 -14.10 -9.07
C SER A 185 6.77 -12.58 -8.81
N LEU A 186 5.92 -11.85 -9.54
CA LEU A 186 5.67 -10.43 -9.35
C LEU A 186 5.03 -10.11 -7.98
N SER A 187 4.16 -11.00 -7.46
CA SER A 187 3.58 -10.83 -6.12
C SER A 187 4.63 -11.00 -5.02
N GLU A 188 5.57 -11.94 -5.20
CA GLU A 188 6.70 -12.09 -4.27
C GLU A 188 7.64 -10.89 -4.32
N GLU A 189 7.90 -10.36 -5.52
CA GLU A 189 8.69 -9.14 -5.71
C GLU A 189 8.04 -7.94 -5.03
N LEU A 190 6.72 -7.73 -5.21
CA LEU A 190 5.96 -6.69 -4.51
C LEU A 190 6.04 -6.85 -2.99
N SER A 191 5.91 -8.07 -2.46
CA SER A 191 5.98 -8.32 -1.02
C SER A 191 7.31 -7.91 -0.38
N ASN A 192 8.38 -7.81 -1.18
CA ASN A 192 9.70 -7.35 -0.76
C ASN A 192 9.85 -5.81 -0.77
N MET A 193 8.99 -5.11 -1.52
CA MET A 193 8.98 -3.65 -1.66
C MET A 193 7.99 -2.97 -0.70
N ILE A 194 6.86 -3.62 -0.42
CA ILE A 194 5.72 -3.02 0.29
C ILE A 194 5.37 -3.74 1.60
N SER A 195 4.55 -3.11 2.44
CA SER A 195 3.98 -3.76 3.63
C SER A 195 2.94 -4.82 3.24
N SER A 196 2.73 -5.80 4.13
CA SER A 196 1.68 -6.81 3.97
C SER A 196 0.29 -6.19 3.83
N GLU A 197 0.05 -5.10 4.54
CA GLU A 197 -1.20 -4.35 4.54
C GLU A 197 -1.45 -3.67 3.19
N LEU A 198 -0.42 -3.04 2.61
CA LEU A 198 -0.52 -2.41 1.29
C LEU A 198 -0.67 -3.46 0.19
N LEU A 199 0.05 -4.58 0.28
CA LEU A 199 -0.10 -5.69 -0.66
C LEU A 199 -1.54 -6.20 -0.67
N ASN A 200 -2.11 -6.48 0.49
CA ASN A 200 -3.49 -6.92 0.61
C ASN A 200 -4.48 -5.89 0.03
N ALA A 201 -4.27 -4.59 0.29
CA ALA A 201 -5.09 -3.53 -0.29
C ALA A 201 -5.02 -3.51 -1.83
N CYS A 202 -3.82 -3.69 -2.40
CA CYS A 202 -3.62 -3.79 -3.85
C CYS A 202 -4.35 -5.01 -4.44
N GLU A 203 -4.25 -6.18 -3.78
CA GLU A 203 -4.96 -7.38 -4.23
C GLU A 203 -6.48 -7.25 -4.20
N MET A 204 -7.02 -6.63 -3.15
CA MET A 204 -8.44 -6.29 -3.07
C MET A 204 -8.84 -5.33 -4.20
N GLN A 205 -8.01 -4.32 -4.50
CA GLN A 205 -8.26 -3.38 -5.59
C GLN A 205 -8.28 -4.07 -6.96
N PHE A 206 -7.33 -4.96 -7.25
CA PHE A 206 -7.32 -5.75 -8.48
C PHE A 206 -8.60 -6.57 -8.63
N THR A 207 -8.98 -7.28 -7.57
CA THR A 207 -10.19 -8.12 -7.52
C THR A 207 -11.44 -7.30 -7.79
N ALA A 208 -11.61 -6.18 -7.06
CA ALA A 208 -12.76 -5.30 -7.20
C ALA A 208 -12.83 -4.66 -8.59
N SER A 209 -11.68 -4.22 -9.11
CA SER A 209 -11.58 -3.63 -10.44
C SER A 209 -11.98 -4.63 -11.52
N ILE A 210 -11.46 -5.87 -11.48
CA ILE A 210 -11.77 -6.92 -12.45
C ILE A 210 -13.26 -7.27 -12.41
N LEU A 211 -13.81 -7.44 -11.21
CA LEU A 211 -15.24 -7.71 -11.03
C LEU A 211 -16.10 -6.58 -11.59
N HIS A 212 -15.73 -5.32 -11.34
CA HIS A 212 -16.45 -4.16 -11.86
C HIS A 212 -16.43 -4.12 -13.39
N SER A 213 -15.26 -4.32 -14.02
CA SER A 213 -15.13 -4.37 -15.48
C SER A 213 -16.01 -5.45 -16.09
N TYR A 214 -16.09 -6.61 -15.43
CA TYR A 214 -16.93 -7.70 -15.87
C TYR A 214 -18.43 -7.36 -15.77
N ILE A 215 -18.90 -6.92 -14.60
CA ILE A 215 -20.33 -6.62 -14.36
C ILE A 215 -20.83 -5.48 -15.25
N SER A 216 -19.99 -4.45 -15.44
CA SER A 216 -20.37 -3.27 -16.21
C SER A 216 -20.15 -3.41 -17.72
N GLY A 217 -19.44 -4.45 -18.17
CA GLY A 217 -18.99 -4.57 -19.56
C GLY A 217 -18.01 -3.47 -19.99
N SER A 218 -17.41 -2.76 -19.03
CA SER A 218 -16.53 -1.63 -19.32
C SER A 218 -15.18 -2.11 -19.87
N PRO A 219 -14.62 -1.45 -20.90
CA PRO A 219 -13.27 -1.75 -21.37
C PRO A 219 -12.27 -1.56 -20.23
N ARG A 220 -11.28 -2.47 -20.14
CA ARG A 220 -10.15 -2.30 -19.23
C ARG A 220 -9.01 -1.65 -19.98
N ILE A 221 -8.32 -0.80 -19.26
CA ILE A 221 -7.09 -0.21 -19.70
C ILE A 221 -5.97 -1.20 -19.35
N LYS A 222 -5.20 -1.64 -20.36
CA LYS A 222 -4.03 -2.51 -20.22
C LYS A 222 -2.79 -1.63 -20.09
N TYR A 223 -2.04 -1.81 -19.00
CA TYR A 223 -0.77 -1.10 -18.82
C TYR A 223 0.25 -1.53 -19.87
N VAL A 224 1.04 -0.59 -20.41
CA VAL A 224 2.15 -0.91 -21.32
C VAL A 224 3.44 -1.09 -20.50
N PRO A 225 4.02 -2.31 -20.42
CA PRO A 225 5.22 -2.55 -19.64
C PRO A 225 6.40 -1.68 -20.08
N GLY A 226 7.18 -1.19 -19.12
CA GLY A 226 8.31 -0.30 -19.32
C GLY A 226 7.95 1.13 -19.72
N SER A 227 6.68 1.52 -19.61
CA SER A 227 6.22 2.88 -19.93
C SER A 227 6.21 3.82 -18.73
N CYS A 228 6.34 3.30 -17.51
CA CYS A 228 6.37 4.10 -16.29
C CYS A 228 7.63 4.96 -16.24
N THR A 229 7.43 6.26 -16.01
CA THR A 229 8.51 7.20 -15.71
C THR A 229 8.09 8.14 -14.59
N ILE A 230 8.97 8.36 -13.62
CA ILE A 230 8.74 9.31 -12.53
C ILE A 230 9.36 10.65 -12.92
N VAL A 231 8.51 11.66 -13.10
CA VAL A 231 8.89 12.96 -13.66
C VAL A 231 8.64 14.03 -12.59
N ASN A 232 9.63 14.20 -11.71
CA ASN A 232 9.63 15.04 -10.49
C ASN A 232 9.18 14.28 -9.24
N SER A 233 10.10 14.19 -8.28
CA SER A 233 9.81 13.87 -6.89
C SER A 233 10.09 15.05 -5.96
N ALA A 234 9.40 15.10 -4.82
CA ALA A 234 9.68 16.03 -3.73
C ALA A 234 9.38 15.39 -2.39
N LEU A 235 10.22 15.68 -1.40
CA LEU A 235 9.97 15.29 -0.03
C LEU A 235 8.85 16.15 0.56
N LEU A 236 7.81 15.53 1.14
CA LEU A 236 6.70 16.21 1.82
C LEU A 236 6.86 16.23 3.34
N SER A 237 7.38 15.13 3.90
CA SER A 237 7.41 14.87 5.33
C SER A 237 8.56 13.91 5.64
N ALA A 238 9.25 14.10 6.76
CA ALA A 238 10.33 13.22 7.21
C ALA A 238 10.30 13.13 8.73
N ARG A 239 9.50 12.22 9.28
CA ARG A 239 9.21 12.16 10.71
C ARG A 239 9.87 10.95 11.34
N ALA A 240 10.43 11.15 12.54
CA ALA A 240 10.92 10.06 13.38
C ALA A 240 10.24 10.13 14.74
N LYS A 241 9.96 8.95 15.32
CA LYS A 241 9.32 8.83 16.63
C LYS A 241 9.79 7.59 17.37
N GLU A 242 9.93 7.70 18.68
CA GLU A 242 10.09 6.55 19.55
C GLU A 242 8.79 5.72 19.59
N VAL A 243 8.92 4.42 19.34
CA VAL A 243 7.85 3.44 19.40
C VAL A 243 7.80 2.87 20.81
N ILE A 244 6.96 3.48 21.64
CA ILE A 244 6.71 2.97 22.99
C ILE A 244 5.78 1.76 22.85
N PRO A 245 6.19 0.55 23.32
CA PRO A 245 5.33 -0.62 23.31
C PRO A 245 4.06 -0.29 24.08
N GLN A 246 2.89 -0.53 23.49
CA GLN A 246 1.65 -0.45 24.25
C GLN A 246 1.73 -1.50 25.36
N GLU A 247 1.60 -1.07 26.61
CA GLU A 247 1.42 -1.99 27.73
C GLU A 247 0.19 -2.83 27.41
N VAL A 248 0.42 -4.11 27.08
CA VAL A 248 -0.66 -5.08 27.00
C VAL A 248 -1.21 -5.14 28.41
N ASN A 249 -2.40 -4.58 28.62
CA ASN A 249 -3.19 -4.76 29.83
C ASN A 249 -3.45 -6.27 29.96
N ASN A 250 -2.49 -6.99 30.52
CA ASN A 250 -2.67 -8.35 30.97
C ASN A 250 -3.59 -8.26 32.18
N GLU A 251 -4.88 -8.36 31.92
CA GLU A 251 -5.87 -8.57 32.95
C GLU A 251 -5.51 -9.84 33.74
N ILE A 252 -5.05 -9.60 34.97
CA ILE A 252 -5.28 -10.43 36.15
C ILE A 252 -4.74 -11.86 36.06
N SER A 253 -3.46 -12.03 36.41
CA SER A 253 -3.04 -13.20 37.20
C SER A 253 -2.95 -12.76 38.66
N LYS A 254 -3.95 -13.15 39.45
CA LYS A 254 -3.82 -13.19 40.91
C LYS A 254 -2.71 -14.19 41.24
N ASP A 255 -1.62 -13.72 41.84
CA ASP A 255 -0.87 -14.54 42.77
C ASP A 255 -0.24 -13.68 43.86
N ASP A 256 -0.17 -14.28 45.04
CA ASP A 256 0.01 -13.69 46.35
C ASP A 256 1.36 -13.00 46.57
N GLY A 257 1.30 -11.85 47.25
CA GLY A 257 2.29 -11.46 48.25
C GLY A 257 3.74 -11.29 47.80
N SER A 258 4.04 -10.18 47.12
CA SER A 258 5.30 -9.47 47.35
C SER A 258 5.12 -8.00 46.98
N ASP A 259 5.67 -7.17 47.86
CA ASP A 259 5.89 -5.72 47.85
C ASP A 259 5.21 -4.87 46.76
N MET A 260 4.50 -3.83 47.22
CA MET A 260 4.04 -2.72 46.39
C MET A 260 5.24 -1.93 45.85
N GLU A 261 5.92 -2.45 44.85
CA GLU A 261 6.72 -1.66 43.93
C GLU A 261 5.81 -1.26 42.77
N ASP A 262 5.40 0.00 42.77
CA ASP A 262 4.76 0.65 41.63
C ASP A 262 5.75 0.65 40.47
N SER A 263 5.60 -0.32 39.56
CA SER A 263 6.45 -0.50 38.39
C SER A 263 6.37 0.68 37.43
N SER A 264 5.34 1.53 37.56
CA SER A 264 5.18 2.80 36.82
C SER A 264 6.26 3.83 37.17
N PHE A 265 6.99 3.65 38.27
CA PHE A 265 8.13 4.48 38.69
C PHE A 265 9.43 3.68 38.85
N SER A 266 9.48 2.43 38.37
CA SER A 266 10.78 1.81 38.14
C SER A 266 11.49 2.66 37.09
N ASN A 267 12.54 3.36 37.53
CA ASN A 267 13.30 4.31 36.73
C ASN A 267 14.03 3.59 35.58
N ASP A 268 13.29 3.24 34.53
CA ASP A 268 13.81 2.90 33.20
C ASP A 268 14.27 4.20 32.48
N ILE A 269 14.95 5.10 33.21
CA ILE A 269 15.53 6.36 32.67
C ILE A 269 16.55 6.06 31.55
N ASN A 270 17.04 4.82 31.47
CA ASN A 270 18.00 4.37 30.45
C ASN A 270 17.41 3.45 29.38
N LYS A 271 16.09 3.24 29.34
CA LYS A 271 15.49 2.39 28.31
C LYS A 271 15.36 3.16 27.00
N GLN A 272 16.22 2.82 26.06
CA GLN A 272 16.17 3.38 24.71
C GLN A 272 15.08 2.64 23.92
N TYR A 273 13.98 3.33 23.65
CA TYR A 273 12.89 2.81 22.82
C TYR A 273 13.34 2.68 21.35
N PRO A 274 12.78 1.71 20.60
CA PRO A 274 12.97 1.66 19.16
C PRO A 274 12.53 2.98 18.51
N VAL A 275 13.24 3.43 17.48
CA VAL A 275 12.89 4.64 16.73
C VAL A 275 12.41 4.22 15.35
N ALA A 276 11.17 4.55 15.02
CA ALA A 276 10.65 4.40 13.67
C ALA A 276 10.73 5.74 12.93
N ALA A 277 10.93 5.67 11.62
CA ALA A 277 10.84 6.80 10.72
C ALA A 277 9.80 6.55 9.64
N GLN A 278 9.16 7.65 9.23
CA GLN A 278 8.27 7.72 8.09
C GLN A 278 8.64 8.89 7.21
N VAL A 279 8.76 8.62 5.91
CA VAL A 279 9.06 9.61 4.89
C VAL A 279 7.94 9.61 3.86
N GLU A 280 7.41 10.79 3.56
CA GLU A 280 6.38 10.97 2.53
C GLU A 280 7.01 11.64 1.32
N VAL A 281 6.90 11.01 0.15
CA VAL A 281 7.45 11.48 -1.11
C VAL A 281 6.31 11.76 -2.07
N PHE A 282 6.16 13.02 -2.46
CA PHE A 282 5.36 13.40 -3.62
C PHE A 282 6.10 13.00 -4.88
N TYR A 283 5.36 12.47 -5.85
CA TYR A 283 5.89 12.23 -7.17
C TYR A 283 4.82 12.40 -8.25
N LYS A 284 5.26 12.87 -9.41
CA LYS A 284 4.47 12.80 -10.64
C LYS A 284 4.93 11.60 -11.45
N MET A 285 3.97 10.85 -11.95
CA MET A 285 4.18 9.62 -12.69
C MET A 285 3.51 9.72 -14.06
N SER A 286 4.24 9.36 -15.10
CA SER A 286 3.74 9.27 -16.46
C SER A 286 3.73 7.81 -16.89
N GLN A 287 2.59 7.34 -17.40
CA GLN A 287 2.40 5.94 -17.81
C GLN A 287 1.65 5.86 -19.13
N SER A 288 1.90 4.80 -19.89
CA SER A 288 1.17 4.51 -21.11
C SER A 288 0.22 3.34 -20.92
N PHE A 289 -0.94 3.48 -21.55
CA PHE A 289 -2.08 2.63 -21.37
C PHE A 289 -2.72 2.34 -22.72
N ARG A 290 -3.18 1.10 -22.94
CA ARG A 290 -3.95 0.73 -24.13
C ARG A 290 -5.37 0.39 -23.74
N SER A 291 -6.34 0.98 -24.42
CA SER A 291 -7.74 0.57 -24.25
C SER A 291 -7.92 -0.83 -24.81
N THR A 292 -8.39 -1.77 -23.99
CA THR A 292 -8.79 -3.10 -24.44
C THR A 292 -10.25 -3.33 -24.10
N THR A 293 -11.08 -3.54 -25.12
CA THR A 293 -12.45 -3.99 -24.90
C THR A 293 -12.42 -5.38 -24.28
N PHE A 294 -13.14 -5.54 -23.16
CA PHE A 294 -13.29 -6.84 -22.51
C PHE A 294 -14.36 -7.67 -23.25
N THR A 295 -14.18 -7.92 -24.55
CA THR A 295 -15.05 -8.78 -25.33
C THR A 295 -14.62 -10.23 -25.15
N VAL A 296 -15.34 -10.97 -24.32
CA VAL A 296 -15.10 -12.41 -24.17
C VAL A 296 -15.63 -13.13 -25.41
N GLY A 297 -14.79 -13.20 -26.45
CA GLY A 297 -15.13 -13.78 -27.75
C GLY A 297 -14.14 -13.40 -28.87
N GLU A 298 -13.38 -12.32 -28.71
CA GLU A 298 -12.34 -11.94 -29.67
C GLU A 298 -10.97 -12.46 -29.22
N SER A 299 -10.27 -13.08 -30.16
CA SER A 299 -8.87 -13.44 -30.02
C SER A 299 -8.04 -12.15 -30.05
N ASP A 300 -7.33 -11.85 -28.96
CA ASP A 300 -6.22 -10.91 -29.00
C ASP A 300 -5.17 -11.50 -29.94
N ASN A 301 -5.19 -11.11 -31.20
CA ASN A 301 -4.22 -11.55 -32.20
C ASN A 301 -2.90 -10.80 -31.97
N GLU A 302 -2.22 -11.10 -30.86
CA GLU A 302 -0.80 -10.78 -30.69
C GLU A 302 0.03 -11.73 -31.60
N SER A 303 -0.01 -11.52 -32.92
CA SER A 303 1.02 -11.91 -33.90
C SER A 303 0.50 -11.86 -35.35
N LYS A 304 0.49 -10.68 -35.96
CA LYS A 304 0.75 -10.57 -37.40
C LYS A 304 1.70 -9.39 -37.66
N VAL A 305 3.00 -9.67 -37.60
CA VAL A 305 3.94 -8.98 -38.49
C VAL A 305 3.62 -9.50 -39.89
N SER A 306 2.71 -8.84 -40.59
CA SER A 306 2.56 -9.00 -42.04
C SER A 306 3.28 -7.85 -42.71
N THR A 307 4.35 -8.22 -43.41
CA THR A 307 5.02 -7.39 -44.39
C THR A 307 4.05 -7.06 -45.53
N ASP A 308 4.07 -5.78 -45.92
CA ASP A 308 3.59 -5.18 -47.17
C ASP A 308 2.12 -4.73 -47.31
N SER A 309 2.04 -3.47 -47.76
CA SER A 309 0.99 -2.74 -48.49
C SER A 309 -0.14 -2.03 -47.72
N ASP A 310 0.08 -0.72 -47.54
CA ASP A 310 -0.83 0.41 -47.80
C ASP A 310 -2.25 0.40 -47.20
N GLY A 311 -2.40 1.13 -46.10
CA GLY A 311 -3.53 2.04 -45.86
C GLY A 311 -4.73 1.51 -45.08
N ASP A 312 -4.62 1.43 -43.75
CA ASP A 312 -5.40 2.22 -42.78
C ASP A 312 -4.81 1.92 -41.39
N GLY A 313 -4.41 2.96 -40.67
CA GLY A 313 -3.72 2.82 -39.39
C GLY A 313 -4.71 2.41 -38.29
N ASP A 314 -4.67 1.14 -37.89
CA ASP A 314 -5.06 0.74 -36.53
C ASP A 314 -3.94 1.23 -35.60
N ASP A 315 -3.94 2.54 -35.33
CA ASP A 315 -3.26 3.07 -34.16
C ASP A 315 -3.98 2.46 -32.95
N ASP A 316 -3.39 1.44 -32.33
CA ASP A 316 -3.74 1.08 -30.96
C ASP A 316 -3.69 2.38 -30.14
N ASP A 317 -4.82 2.91 -29.71
CA ASP A 317 -4.91 4.18 -28.98
C ASP A 317 -4.11 4.06 -27.67
N VAL A 318 -2.83 4.42 -27.71
CA VAL A 318 -1.97 4.51 -26.53
C VAL A 318 -2.25 5.85 -25.87
N GLU A 319 -2.94 5.80 -24.74
CA GLU A 319 -3.17 6.96 -23.90
C GLU A 319 -2.00 7.12 -22.92
N ILE A 320 -1.43 8.32 -22.86
CA ILE A 320 -0.43 8.68 -21.85
C ILE A 320 -1.15 9.40 -20.72
N MET A 321 -1.05 8.85 -19.51
CA MET A 321 -1.68 9.40 -18.32
C MET A 321 -0.62 9.92 -17.36
N ASP A 322 -0.70 11.21 -17.04
CA ASP A 322 0.07 11.84 -15.99
C ASP A 322 -0.74 11.86 -14.70
N THR A 323 -0.19 11.30 -13.62
CA THR A 323 -0.84 11.24 -12.31
C THR A 323 0.09 11.71 -11.19
N TYR A 324 -0.49 12.19 -10.10
CA TYR A 324 0.22 12.74 -8.95
C TYR A 324 -0.08 11.92 -7.71
N TRP A 325 0.97 11.48 -7.04
CA TRP A 325 0.88 10.53 -5.95
C TRP A 325 1.78 10.93 -4.78
N VAL A 326 1.47 10.36 -3.62
CA VAL A 326 2.28 10.43 -2.40
C VAL A 326 2.54 9.02 -1.94
N ALA A 327 3.82 8.66 -1.95
CA ALA A 327 4.34 7.42 -1.40
C ALA A 327 4.74 7.62 0.05
N VAL A 328 4.30 6.71 0.92
CA VAL A 328 4.63 6.72 2.35
C VAL A 328 5.56 5.55 2.64
N PHE A 329 6.81 5.86 3.00
CA PHE A 329 7.82 4.88 3.34
C PHE A 329 8.03 4.82 4.85
N GLU A 330 8.19 3.63 5.40
CA GLU A 330 8.53 3.43 6.80
C GLU A 330 9.75 2.53 6.98
N THR A 331 10.49 2.78 8.07
CA THR A 331 11.57 1.93 8.53
C THR A 331 11.78 2.08 10.04
N TYR A 332 12.59 1.20 10.63
CA TYR A 332 13.16 1.40 11.95
C TYR A 332 14.56 2.00 11.81
N LEU A 333 14.78 3.18 12.39
CA LEU A 333 16.10 3.82 12.48
C LEU A 333 16.97 3.16 13.54
N ASP A 334 16.35 2.72 14.64
CA ASP A 334 17.02 2.02 15.74
C ASP A 334 16.06 0.98 16.34
N SER A 335 16.55 -0.22 16.60
CA SER A 335 15.84 -1.29 17.29
C SER A 335 15.70 -1.06 18.80
N GLY A 336 16.47 -0.13 19.39
CA GLY A 336 16.48 0.12 20.82
C GLY A 336 17.18 -0.98 21.63
N THR A 337 17.28 -0.78 22.95
CA THR A 337 17.90 -1.75 23.87
C THR A 337 16.88 -2.79 24.32
N GLY A 338 17.11 -4.07 24.03
CA GLY A 338 16.32 -5.20 24.55
C GLY A 338 15.30 -5.79 23.58
N PHE A 339 15.09 -5.18 22.41
CA PHE A 339 14.44 -5.82 21.26
C PHE A 339 15.53 -6.54 20.45
N GLY A 340 16.09 -7.62 21.02
CA GLY A 340 17.18 -8.38 20.41
C GLY A 340 16.81 -8.86 19.01
N ASP A 341 17.74 -8.74 18.04
CA ASP A 341 17.87 -9.38 16.72
C ASP A 341 16.61 -9.67 15.87
N SER A 342 15.44 -9.16 16.25
CA SER A 342 14.12 -9.52 15.72
C SER A 342 13.51 -8.45 14.83
N ILE A 343 14.14 -7.27 14.77
CA ILE A 343 13.91 -6.30 13.72
C ILE A 343 14.94 -6.65 12.64
N GLU A 344 14.48 -7.31 11.59
CA GLU A 344 15.29 -7.94 10.53
C GLU A 344 16.59 -7.19 10.20
N GLY A 345 17.71 -7.71 10.69
CA GLY A 345 18.97 -7.70 9.96
C GLY A 345 19.70 -6.37 9.79
N GLY A 346 19.66 -5.44 10.77
CA GLY A 346 20.67 -4.36 10.91
C GLY A 346 20.89 -3.40 9.73
N LEU A 347 20.14 -3.54 8.65
CA LEU A 347 20.15 -2.73 7.44
C LEU A 347 18.85 -1.94 7.43
N LEU A 348 18.94 -0.62 7.26
CA LEU A 348 17.80 0.28 7.04
C LEU A 348 17.05 -0.16 5.78
N ARG A 349 16.02 -1.01 5.94
CA ARG A 349 15.13 -1.42 4.86
C ARG A 349 13.87 -0.57 4.93
N TRP A 350 13.72 0.33 3.96
CA TRP A 350 12.49 1.09 3.76
C TRP A 350 11.45 0.22 3.08
N LYS A 351 10.22 0.25 3.58
CA LYS A 351 9.07 -0.36 2.91
C LYS A 351 8.05 0.69 2.59
N LEU A 352 7.42 0.58 1.41
CA LEU A 352 6.25 1.38 1.07
C LEU A 352 5.04 0.85 1.84
N VAL A 353 4.45 1.67 2.70
CA VAL A 353 3.31 1.29 3.55
C VAL A 353 1.98 1.86 3.07
N ASP A 354 2.03 2.92 2.27
CA ASP A 354 0.86 3.50 1.61
C ASP A 354 1.29 4.20 0.31
N ASN A 355 0.37 4.24 -0.65
CA ASN A 355 0.54 4.98 -1.90
C ASN A 355 -0.80 5.57 -2.30
N ARG A 356 -0.96 6.88 -2.13
CA ARG A 356 -2.23 7.59 -2.27
C ARG A 356 -2.13 8.68 -3.32
N GLU A 357 -3.27 9.06 -3.88
CA GLU A 357 -3.30 10.22 -4.76
C GLU A 357 -2.91 11.49 -3.97
N ALA A 358 -2.23 12.41 -4.65
CA ALA A 358 -1.74 13.65 -4.06
C ALA A 358 -2.86 14.71 -4.02
N TRP A 359 -3.90 14.48 -3.21
CA TRP A 359 -5.07 15.35 -3.11
C TRP A 359 -4.73 16.78 -2.71
N GLU A 360 -3.65 16.97 -1.96
CA GLU A 360 -3.15 18.29 -1.57
C GLU A 360 -2.60 19.11 -2.75
N PHE A 361 -2.41 18.51 -3.93
CA PHE A 361 -1.99 19.17 -5.17
C PHE A 361 -3.11 19.22 -6.23
N ARG A 362 -4.35 18.86 -5.87
CA ARG A 362 -5.51 18.95 -6.77
C ARG A 362 -6.21 20.30 -6.55
N ASP A 363 -6.17 21.16 -7.56
CA ASP A 363 -6.89 22.44 -7.63
C ASP A 363 -8.40 22.25 -7.81
#